data_AF-A0A6P1YN31-F1
#
_entry.id   AF-A0A6P1YN31-F1
#
_cell.length_a   1.000
_cell.length_b   1.000
_cell.length_c   1.000
_cell.angle_alpha   90.00
_cell.angle_beta   90.00
_cell.angle_gamma   90.00
#
_symmetry.space_group_name_H-M   'P 1'
#
loop_
_entity.id
_entity.type
_entity.pdbx_description
1 polymer ?
#
loop_
_entity_poly.entity_id
_entity_poly.type
_entity_poly.pdbx_seq_one_letter_code
_entity_poly.pdbx_strand_id
1 'polypeptide(L)'
;MRKAGGIVALIAGIFAVIAAFVTLMIGGTAAAFEADGSETVVLLGWGGVLFSFLVIVLAAVTMGAESRKPAVLLILCSAAGALLGGTLVAIFMALAMLGGILGLFGPPRAAETPV
;
A
#
# COMPACT_ATOMS: atom_id res chain seq x y z
N MET A 1 5.63 -12.66 -13.89
CA MET A 1 5.93 -11.58 -12.92
C MET A 1 4.84 -11.30 -11.91
N ARG A 2 3.60 -11.79 -12.10
CA ARG A 2 2.44 -11.43 -11.27
C ARG A 2 2.59 -11.79 -9.77
N LYS A 3 3.09 -12.99 -9.48
CA LYS A 3 3.37 -13.43 -8.10
C LYS A 3 4.46 -12.57 -7.44
N ALA A 4 5.57 -12.32 -8.15
CA ALA A 4 6.67 -11.51 -7.66
C ALA A 4 6.23 -10.06 -7.38
N GLY A 5 5.50 -9.43 -8.30
CA GLY A 5 4.96 -8.08 -8.11
C GLY A 5 3.98 -7.98 -6.93
N GLY A 6 3.09 -8.98 -6.78
CA GLY A 6 2.21 -9.08 -5.63
C GLY A 6 2.96 -9.23 -4.30
N ILE A 7 4.01 -10.06 -4.24
CA ILE A 7 4.83 -10.21 -3.02
C ILE A 7 5.55 -8.90 -2.67
N VAL A 8 6.12 -8.22 -3.66
CA VAL A 8 6.78 -6.92 -3.45
C VAL A 8 5.78 -5.90 -2.87
N ALA A 9 4.59 -5.81 -3.46
CA ALA A 9 3.55 -4.89 -2.99
C ALA A 9 3.01 -5.27 -1.60
N LEU A 10 2.90 -6.56 -1.29
CA LEU A 10 2.47 -7.06 0.01
C LEU A 10 3.47 -6.68 1.10
N ILE A 11 4.76 -6.95 0.89
CA ILE A 11 5.82 -6.63 1.85
C ILE A 11 5.90 -5.11 2.04
N ALA A 12 5.89 -4.34 0.95
CA ALA A 12 5.88 -2.89 1.01
C ALA A 12 4.67 -2.36 1.79
N GLY A 13 3.47 -2.91 1.56
CA GLY A 13 2.26 -2.56 2.30
C GLY A 13 2.36 -2.84 3.81
N ILE A 14 2.97 -3.95 4.22
CA ILE A 14 3.18 -4.27 5.64
C ILE A 14 4.11 -3.24 6.29
N PHE A 15 5.23 -2.89 5.64
CA PHE A 15 6.10 -1.83 6.14
C PHE A 15 5.42 -0.46 6.14
N ALA A 16 4.53 -0.19 5.18
CA ALA A 16 3.72 1.03 5.15
C ALA A 16 2.77 1.13 6.36
N VAL A 17 2.20 0.03 6.85
CA VAL A 17 1.41 0.00 8.10
C VAL A 17 2.28 0.40 9.29
N ILE A 18 3.48 -0.18 9.41
CA ILE A 18 4.42 0.16 10.49
C ILE A 18 4.79 1.63 10.42
N ALA A 19 5.10 2.14 9.22
CA ALA A 19 5.37 3.54 8.97
C ALA A 19 4.21 4.45 9.41
N ALA A 20 2.98 4.09 9.08
CA ALA A 20 1.79 4.83 9.44
C ALA A 20 1.60 4.88 10.97
N PHE A 21 1.89 3.78 11.69
CA PHE A 21 1.90 3.79 13.15
C PHE A 21 2.96 4.71 13.72
N VAL A 22 4.17 4.75 13.16
CA VAL A 22 5.21 5.71 13.57
C VAL A 22 4.74 7.15 13.33
N THR A 23 4.11 7.43 12.17
CA THR A 23 3.51 8.74 11.87
C THR A 23 2.43 9.11 12.89
N LEU A 24 1.55 8.18 13.25
CA LEU A 24 0.53 8.37 14.28
C LEU A 24 1.13 8.60 15.66
N MET A 25 2.20 7.89 16.03
CA MET A 25 2.90 8.11 17.29
C MET A 25 3.50 9.51 17.35
N ILE A 26 4.17 9.95 16.29
CA ILE A 26 4.76 11.30 16.22
C ILE A 26 3.65 12.36 16.24
N GLY A 27 2.58 12.19 15.46
CA GLY A 27 1.45 13.12 15.45
C GLY A 27 0.71 13.17 16.79
N GLY A 28 0.51 12.02 17.43
CA GLY A 28 -0.16 11.91 18.73
C GLY A 28 0.66 12.51 19.87
N THR A 29 1.98 12.30 19.91
CA THR A 29 2.84 12.97 20.89
C THR A 29 2.90 14.47 20.62
N ALA A 30 3.04 14.89 19.36
CA ALA A 30 3.00 16.31 18.98
C ALA A 30 1.69 16.99 19.39
N ALA A 31 0.55 16.31 19.24
CA ALA A 31 -0.76 16.82 19.69
C ALA A 31 -0.84 16.98 21.21
N ALA A 32 -0.23 16.07 21.98
CA ALA A 32 -0.19 16.17 23.44
C ALA A 32 0.64 17.36 23.94
N PHE A 33 1.60 17.84 23.14
CA PHE A 33 2.37 19.05 23.40
C PHE A 33 1.81 20.30 22.70
N GLU A 34 0.59 20.21 22.14
CA GLU A 34 -0.08 21.31 21.42
C GLU A 34 0.76 21.90 20.28
N ALA A 35 1.59 21.07 19.63
CA ALA A 35 2.40 21.51 18.51
C ALA A 35 1.53 21.79 17.27
N ASP A 36 1.82 22.91 16.60
CA ASP A 36 1.14 23.32 15.38
C ASP A 36 1.22 22.25 14.28
N GLY A 37 0.09 21.97 13.63
CA GLY A 37 0.00 20.99 12.54
C GLY A 37 -0.05 19.51 12.97
N SER A 38 -0.08 19.23 14.28
CA SER A 38 -0.18 17.86 14.82
C SER A 38 -1.43 17.10 14.33
N GLU A 39 -2.58 17.77 14.21
CA GLU A 39 -3.82 17.18 13.69
C GLU A 39 -3.64 16.66 12.25
N THR A 40 -2.95 17.43 11.39
CA THR A 40 -2.65 17.03 10.02
C THR A 40 -1.78 15.77 9.98
N VAL A 41 -0.79 15.66 10.88
CA VAL A 41 0.08 14.48 10.98
C VAL A 41 -0.72 13.25 11.42
N VAL A 42 -1.63 13.41 12.37
CA VAL A 42 -2.53 12.33 12.81
C VAL A 42 -3.44 11.88 11.66
N LEU A 43 -4.01 12.82 10.91
CA LEU A 43 -4.87 12.53 9.75
C LEU A 43 -4.11 11.80 8.64
N LEU A 44 -2.88 12.24 8.33
CA LEU A 44 -1.97 11.56 7.40
C LEU A 44 -1.64 10.14 7.87
N GLY A 45 -1.42 9.94 9.17
CA GLY A 45 -1.19 8.62 9.75
C GLY A 45 -2.37 7.68 9.55
N TRP A 46 -3.60 8.13 9.81
CA TRP A 46 -4.81 7.33 9.56
C TRP A 46 -5.04 7.04 8.07
N GLY A 47 -4.79 8.03 7.20
CA GLY A 47 -4.76 7.82 5.76
C GLY A 47 -3.77 6.73 5.37
N GLY A 48 -2.57 6.79 5.94
CA GLY A 48 -1.52 5.80 5.75
C GLY A 48 -1.95 4.39 6.16
N VAL A 49 -2.59 4.23 7.32
CA VAL A 49 -3.12 2.93 7.77
C VAL A 49 -4.14 2.38 6.78
N LEU A 50 -5.16 3.17 6.43
CA LEU A 50 -6.23 2.75 5.53
C LEU A 50 -5.69 2.29 4.17
N PHE A 51 -4.88 3.13 3.52
CA PHE A 51 -4.33 2.80 2.21
C PHE A 51 -3.35 1.62 2.27
N SER A 52 -2.59 1.46 3.36
CA SER A 52 -1.66 0.34 3.51
C SER A 52 -2.41 -0.99 3.60
N PHE A 53 -3.51 -1.03 4.34
CA PHE A 53 -4.38 -2.20 4.39
C PHE A 53 -4.99 -2.52 3.02
N LEU A 54 -5.49 -1.52 2.31
CA LEU A 54 -6.02 -1.70 0.95
C LEU A 54 -4.95 -2.25 0.00
N VAL A 55 -3.72 -1.73 0.06
CA VAL A 55 -2.59 -2.22 -0.74
C VAL A 55 -2.26 -3.68 -0.40
N ILE A 56 -2.23 -4.07 0.87
CA ILE A 56 -1.99 -5.47 1.30
C ILE A 56 -3.05 -6.40 0.71
N VAL A 57 -4.32 -6.03 0.86
CA VAL A 57 -5.45 -6.83 0.34
C VAL A 57 -5.37 -6.95 -1.17
N LEU A 58 -5.19 -5.82 -1.87
CA LEU A 58 -5.08 -5.81 -3.33
C LEU A 58 -3.86 -6.59 -3.80
N ALA A 59 -2.73 -6.56 -3.08
CA ALA A 59 -1.53 -7.30 -3.43
C ALA A 59 -1.79 -8.80 -3.38
N ALA A 60 -2.42 -9.29 -2.32
CA ALA A 60 -2.84 -10.67 -2.18
C ALA A 60 -3.82 -11.09 -3.29
N VAL A 61 -4.84 -10.27 -3.57
CA VAL A 61 -5.80 -10.52 -4.66
C VAL A 61 -5.10 -10.56 -6.03
N THR A 62 -4.10 -9.70 -6.23
CA THR A 62 -3.35 -9.65 -7.49
C THR A 62 -2.60 -10.95 -7.73
N MET A 63 -2.16 -11.67 -6.70
CA MET A 63 -1.47 -12.97 -6.85
C MET A 63 -2.41 -14.10 -7.28
N GLY A 64 -3.70 -14.04 -6.92
CA GLY A 64 -4.67 -15.10 -7.17
C GLY A 64 -5.61 -14.87 -8.36
N ALA A 65 -5.81 -13.62 -8.78
CA ALA A 65 -6.80 -13.29 -9.80
C ALA A 65 -6.37 -13.70 -11.23
N GLU A 66 -7.36 -13.93 -12.10
CA GLU A 66 -7.14 -14.12 -13.54
C GLU A 66 -7.05 -12.78 -14.26
N SER A 67 -7.89 -11.80 -13.93
CA SER A 67 -7.91 -10.51 -14.62
C SER A 67 -6.80 -9.55 -14.17
N ARG A 68 -6.43 -8.57 -15.01
CA ARG A 68 -5.43 -7.52 -14.68
C ARG A 68 -5.97 -6.40 -13.78
N LYS A 69 -7.29 -6.37 -13.54
CA LYS A 69 -7.97 -5.29 -12.79
C LYS A 69 -7.38 -5.05 -11.39
N PRO A 70 -7.04 -6.08 -10.58
CA PRO A 70 -6.49 -5.87 -9.24
C PRO A 70 -5.14 -5.18 -9.25
N ALA A 71 -4.29 -5.44 -10.25
CA ALA A 71 -2.99 -4.79 -10.38
C ALA A 71 -3.12 -3.29 -10.67
N VAL A 72 -4.09 -2.91 -11.53
CA VAL A 72 -4.38 -1.49 -11.80
C VAL A 72 -4.92 -0.79 -10.56
N LEU A 73 -5.84 -1.45 -9.85
CA LEU A 73 -6.41 -0.91 -8.62
C LEU A 73 -5.34 -0.72 -7.54
N LEU A 74 -4.39 -1.67 -7.44
CA LEU A 74 -3.27 -1.58 -6.53
C LEU A 74 -2.41 -0.34 -6.81
N ILE A 75 -2.11 -0.06 -8.08
CA ILE A 75 -1.33 1.12 -8.49
C ILE A 75 -2.06 2.40 -8.09
N LEU A 76 -3.35 2.51 -8.41
CA LEU A 76 -4.16 3.69 -8.05
C LEU A 76 -4.23 3.87 -6.52
N CYS A 77 -4.44 2.78 -5.80
CA CYS A 77 -4.49 2.77 -4.34
C CYS A 77 -3.15 3.19 -3.73
N SER A 78 -2.03 2.68 -4.26
CA SER A 78 -0.69 3.07 -3.79
C SER A 78 -0.37 4.53 -4.11
N ALA A 79 -0.81 5.06 -5.27
CA ALA A 79 -0.61 6.46 -5.60
C ALA A 79 -1.40 7.37 -4.66
N ALA A 80 -2.67 7.05 -4.39
CA ALA A 80 -3.47 7.77 -3.41
C ALA A 80 -2.88 7.67 -1.99
N GLY A 81 -2.43 6.48 -1.59
CA GLY A 81 -1.75 6.25 -0.31
C GLY A 81 -0.45 7.02 -0.17
N ALA A 82 0.30 7.23 -1.26
CA ALA A 82 1.52 8.03 -1.23
C ALA A 82 1.23 9.53 -0.98
N LEU A 83 0.10 10.03 -1.48
CA LEU A 83 -0.31 11.43 -1.28
C LEU A 83 -0.96 11.65 0.09
N LEU A 84 -1.72 10.67 0.58
CA LEU A 84 -2.57 10.80 1.77
C LEU A 84 -1.97 10.14 3.03
N GLY A 85 -0.88 9.40 2.92
CA GLY A 85 -0.26 8.65 4.03
C GLY A 85 0.90 9.35 4.74
N GLY A 86 1.34 10.51 4.25
CA GLY A 86 2.53 11.20 4.73
C GLY A 86 3.84 10.66 4.13
N THR A 87 4.95 11.34 4.41
CA THR A 87 6.24 11.12 3.72
C THR A 87 6.83 9.72 3.94
N LEU A 88 6.77 9.20 5.17
CA LEU A 88 7.36 7.90 5.52
C LEU A 88 6.57 6.75 4.86
N VAL A 89 5.24 6.86 4.86
CA VAL A 89 4.35 5.92 4.16
C VAL A 89 4.52 6.02 2.64
N ALA A 90 4.73 7.23 2.10
CA ALA A 90 4.87 7.46 0.66
C ALA A 90 6.00 6.66 0.01
N ILE A 91 7.13 6.47 0.72
CA ILE A 91 8.26 5.67 0.23
C ILE A 91 7.82 4.22 0.02
N PHE A 92 7.15 3.62 1.01
CA PHE A 92 6.66 2.26 0.91
C PHE A 92 5.52 2.12 -0.11
N MET A 93 4.68 3.15 -0.24
CA MET A 93 3.66 3.21 -1.28
C MET A 93 4.25 3.26 -2.68
N ALA A 94 5.36 3.97 -2.90
CA ALA A 94 6.07 3.95 -4.18
C ALA A 94 6.63 2.55 -4.49
N LEU A 95 7.18 1.84 -3.49
CA LEU A 95 7.61 0.45 -3.65
C LEU A 95 6.42 -0.49 -3.97
N ALA A 96 5.29 -0.27 -3.31
CA ALA A 96 4.06 -1.03 -3.60
C ALA A 96 3.55 -0.76 -5.02
N MET A 97 3.62 0.50 -5.47
CA MET A 97 3.27 0.90 -6.84
C MET A 97 4.15 0.18 -7.87
N LEU A 98 5.45 0.08 -7.62
CA LEU A 98 6.36 -0.73 -8.46
C LEU A 98 5.94 -2.21 -8.46
N GLY A 99 5.58 -2.77 -7.31
CA GLY A 99 5.01 -4.12 -7.21
C GLY A 99 3.74 -4.30 -8.07
N GLY A 100 2.85 -3.30 -8.09
CA GLY A 100 1.67 -3.27 -8.95
C GLY A 100 1.99 -3.23 -10.44
N ILE A 101 2.96 -2.40 -10.84
CA ILE A 101 3.44 -2.30 -12.22
C ILE A 101 4.03 -3.65 -12.66
N LEU A 102 4.86 -4.28 -11.82
CA LEU A 102 5.39 -5.63 -12.07
C LEU A 102 4.27 -6.69 -12.15
N GLY A 103 3.19 -6.49 -11.38
CA GLY A 103 1.98 -7.29 -11.43
C GLY A 103 1.25 -7.25 -12.78
N LEU A 104 1.22 -6.08 -13.43
CA LEU A 104 0.58 -5.87 -14.74
C LEU A 104 1.24 -6.63 -15.89
N PHE A 105 2.56 -6.77 -15.85
CA PHE A 105 3.35 -7.45 -16.89
C PHE A 105 3.40 -8.98 -16.73
N GLY A 106 2.81 -9.54 -15.67
CA GLY A 106 2.68 -10.98 -15.53
C GLY A 106 1.53 -11.54 -16.39
N PRO A 107 1.71 -12.69 -17.07
CA PRO A 107 0.60 -13.36 -17.73
C PRO A 107 -0.50 -13.69 -16.71
N PRO A 108 -1.79 -13.52 -17.07
CA PRO A 108 -2.90 -13.96 -16.23
C PRO A 108 -2.79 -15.46 -15.97
N ARG A 109 -3.26 -15.92 -14.80
CA ARG A 109 -3.21 -17.34 -14.44
C ARG A 109 -3.93 -18.12 -15.53
N ALA A 110 -3.21 -18.98 -16.25
CA ALA A 110 -3.84 -19.93 -17.16
C ALA A 110 -4.63 -20.91 -16.29
N ALA A 111 -5.92 -21.08 -16.60
CA ALA A 111 -6.78 -22.03 -15.94
C ALA A 111 -6.06 -23.39 -15.89
N GLU A 112 -5.75 -23.86 -14.70
CA GLU A 112 -5.30 -25.23 -14.49
C GLU A 112 -6.44 -26.11 -14.99
N THR A 113 -6.28 -26.74 -16.16
CA THR A 113 -7.20 -27.78 -16.61
C THR A 113 -7.19 -28.88 -15.56
N PRO A 114 -8.33 -29.21 -14.91
CA PRO A 114 -8.37 -30.33 -13.99
C PRO A 114 -8.10 -31.60 -14.79
N VAL A 115 -7.04 -32.31 -14.41
CA VAL A 115 -6.72 -33.67 -14.88
C VAL A 115 -7.57 -34.69 -14.15
#